data_AF-A0A2V8U5A4-F1
#
_entry.id   AF-A0A2V8U5A4-F1
#
_cell.length_a   1.000
_cell.length_b   1.000
_cell.length_c   1.000
_cell.angle_alpha   90.00
_cell.angle_beta   90.00
_cell.angle_gamma   90.00
#
_symmetry.space_group_name_H-M   'P 1'
#
loop_
_entity.id
_entity.type
_entity.pdbx_description
1 polymer ?
#
loop_
_entity_poly.entity_id
_entity_poly.type
_entity_poly.pdbx_seq_one_letter_code
_entity_poly.pdbx_strand_id
1 'polypeptide(L)' 'MPERRHPAEWVIEPLRNDHNRADFSCGNASLDRYLKEQAGQDLRRGCATPFVLVPERG' A
#
# COMPACT_ATOMS: atom_id res chain seq x y z
N MET A 1 -8.38 29.46 3.63
CA MET A 1 -8.62 28.02 3.38
C MET A 1 -7.41 27.51 2.62
N PRO A 2 -6.61 26.56 3.12
CA PRO A 2 -5.47 26.10 2.36
C PRO A 2 -5.97 25.36 1.11
N GLU A 3 -5.29 25.60 -0.01
CA GLU A 3 -5.61 25.08 -1.34
C GLU A 3 -5.68 23.55 -1.32
N ARG A 4 -6.73 22.99 -1.93
CA ARG A 4 -6.80 21.57 -2.25
C ARG A 4 -5.66 21.29 -3.22
N ARG A 5 -4.51 20.81 -2.73
CA ARG A 5 -3.47 20.22 -3.57
C ARG A 5 -4.18 19.31 -4.58
N HIS A 6 -3.96 19.56 -5.87
CA HIS A 6 -4.36 18.65 -6.93
C HIS A 6 -3.99 17.23 -6.47
N PRO A 7 -4.92 16.25 -6.52
CA PRO A 7 -4.55 14.91 -6.14
C PRO A 7 -3.36 14.57 -7.04
N ALA A 8 -2.22 14.23 -6.44
CA ALA A 8 -1.30 13.34 -7.13
C ALA A 8 -2.21 12.26 -7.71
N GLU A 9 -2.23 12.06 -9.02
CA GLU A 9 -3.12 11.05 -9.56
C GLU A 9 -2.73 9.75 -8.84
N TRP A 10 -3.68 9.11 -8.16
CA TRP A 10 -3.41 7.95 -7.33
C TRP A 10 -4.03 6.76 -8.03
N VAL A 11 -3.28 5.67 -8.12
CA VAL A 11 -3.74 4.43 -8.74
C VAL A 11 -3.81 3.32 -7.70
N ILE A 12 -4.83 2.46 -7.85
CA ILE A 12 -4.94 1.23 -7.06
C ILE A 12 -4.36 0.11 -7.92
N GLU A 13 -3.37 -0.61 -7.39
CA GLU A 13 -2.76 -1.74 -8.09
C GLU A 13 -2.49 -2.93 -7.15
N PRO A 14 -2.38 -4.17 -7.67
CA PRO A 14 -2.04 -5.32 -6.85
C PRO A 14 -0.70 -5.13 -6.14
N LEU A 15 -0.59 -5.63 -4.90
CA LEU A 15 0.66 -5.57 -4.16
C LEU A 15 1.79 -6.33 -4.89
N ARG A 16 2.93 -5.67 -5.08
CA ARG A 16 4.12 -6.20 -5.75
C ARG A 16 5.37 -6.01 -4.89
N ASN A 17 6.44 -6.73 -5.23
CA ASN A 17 7.69 -6.69 -4.46
C ASN A 17 8.44 -5.36 -4.57
N ASP A 18 8.13 -4.53 -5.58
CA ASP A 18 8.76 -3.23 -5.82
C ASP A 18 8.13 -2.10 -4.99
N HIS A 19 7.03 -2.36 -4.27
CA HIS A 19 6.46 -1.40 -3.34
C HIS A 19 7.32 -1.26 -2.09
N ASN A 20 7.67 -0.02 -1.74
CA ASN A 20 8.28 0.26 -0.43
C ASN A 20 7.22 0.15 0.66
N ARG A 21 7.23 -0.97 1.37
CA ARG A 21 6.29 -1.27 2.47
C ARG A 21 6.85 -0.91 3.84
N ALA A 22 8.18 -0.79 3.97
CA ALA A 22 8.86 -0.62 5.25
C ALA A 22 8.47 0.71 5.93
N ASP A 23 8.29 1.75 5.11
CA ASP A 23 7.97 3.11 5.56
C ASP A 23 6.47 3.36 5.78
N PHE A 24 5.61 2.38 5.50
CA PHE A 24 4.16 2.54 5.70
C PHE A 24 3.82 2.63 7.20
N SER A 25 2.97 3.59 7.56
CA SER A 25 2.28 3.60 8.86
C SER A 25 0.92 4.25 8.74
N CYS A 26 -0.11 3.55 9.23
CA CYS A 26 -1.48 4.06 9.33
C CYS A 26 -1.91 4.31 10.79
N GLY A 27 -0.98 4.22 11.74
CA GLY A 27 -1.25 4.39 13.18
C GLY A 27 -1.85 3.16 13.86
N ASN A 28 -2.12 2.08 13.12
CA ASN A 28 -2.52 0.79 13.67
C ASN A 28 -1.38 -0.22 13.51
N ALA A 29 -0.71 -0.54 14.62
CA ALA A 29 0.45 -1.43 14.62
C ALA A 29 0.19 -2.81 13.98
N SER A 30 -1.01 -3.36 14.13
CA SER A 30 -1.37 -4.64 13.53
C SER A 30 -1.47 -4.56 12.02
N LEU A 31 -2.04 -3.48 11.47
CA LEU A 31 -2.13 -3.25 10.03
C LEU A 31 -0.77 -2.87 9.42
N ASP A 32 0.02 -2.07 10.12
CA ASP A 32 1.39 -1.73 9.72
C ASP A 32 2.24 -2.99 9.56
N ARG A 33 2.21 -3.87 10.58
CA ARG A 33 2.90 -5.17 10.55
C ARG A 33 2.36 -6.06 9.42
N TYR A 34 1.05 -6.11 9.24
CA TYR A 34 0.44 -6.92 8.18
C TYR A 34 1.00 -6.56 6.80
N LEU A 35 0.99 -5.27 6.45
CA LEU A 35 1.48 -4.82 5.14
C LEU A 35 2.99 -5.07 4.98
N LYS A 36 3.78 -4.82 6.03
CA LYS A 36 5.24 -4.98 6.03
C LYS A 36 5.67 -6.45 5.88
N GLU A 37 5.05 -7.35 6.64
CA GLU A 37 5.58 -8.69 6.87
C GLU A 37 4.72 -9.82 6.28
N GLN A 38 3.39 -9.65 6.25
CA GLN A 38 2.45 -10.75 6.00
C GLN A 38 1.79 -10.72 4.62
N ALA A 39 1.39 -9.54 4.13
CA ALA A 39 0.56 -9.42 2.92
C ALA A 39 1.13 -10.13 1.68
N GLY A 40 2.45 -10.08 1.50
CA GLY A 40 3.13 -10.79 0.39
C GLY A 40 3.11 -12.31 0.54
N GLN A 41 3.05 -12.84 1.77
CA GLN A 41 2.91 -14.28 2.01
C GLN A 41 1.50 -14.76 1.68
N ASP A 42 0.50 -13.98 2.09
CA ASP A 42 -0.91 -14.29 1.83
C ASP A 42 -1.21 -14.30 0.33
N LEU A 43 -0.64 -13.34 -0.42
CA LEU A 43 -0.72 -13.31 -1.88
C LEU A 43 -0.13 -14.59 -2.50
N ARG A 44 1.07 -15.00 -2.07
CA ARG A 44 1.72 -16.22 -2.59
C ARG A 44 0.98 -17.51 -2.24
N ARG A 45 0.30 -17.54 -1.09
CA ARG A 45 -0.46 -18.71 -0.63
C ARG A 45 -1.90 -18.73 -1.12
N GLY A 46 -2.35 -17.67 -1.81
CA GLY A 46 -3.75 -17.51 -2.21
C GLY A 46 -4.70 -17.27 -1.04
N CYS A 47 -4.20 -16.83 0.11
CA CYS A 47 -5.02 -16.51 1.29
C CYS A 47 -5.69 -15.12 1.16
N ALA A 48 -5.07 -14.20 0.44
CA ALA A 48 -5.59 -12.86 0.19
C ALA A 48 -5.08 -12.29 -1.14
N THR A 49 -5.80 -11.31 -1.69
CA THR A 49 -5.35 -10.51 -2.85
C THR A 49 -5.23 -9.05 -2.44
N PRO A 50 -4.10 -8.63 -1.83
CA PRO A 50 -3.91 -7.26 -1.37
C PRO A 50 -3.69 -6.29 -2.54
N PHE A 51 -4.29 -5.11 -2.41
CA PHE A 51 -4.11 -3.96 -3.32
C PHE A 51 -3.55 -2.77 -2.53
N VAL A 52 -2.82 -1.90 -3.22
CA VAL A 52 -2.22 -0.68 -2.64
C VAL A 52 -2.61 0.55 -3.44
N LEU A 53 -2.69 1.68 -2.73
CA LEU A 53 -2.82 3.01 -3.33
C LEU A 53 -1.44 3.62 -3.46
N VAL A 54 -1.00 3.93 -4.68
CA VAL A 54 0.31 4.50 -4.96
C VAL A 54 0.18 5.74 -5.84
N PRO A 55 1.14 6.69 -5.81
CA PRO A 55 1.14 7.77 -6.76
C PRO A 55 1.26 7.19 -8.18
N GLU A 56 0.46 7.70 -9.09
CA GLU A 56 0.59 7.43 -10.52
C GLU A 56 1.99 7.82 -10.93
N ARG A 57 2.72 6.84 -11.48
CA ARG A 57 4.01 7.11 -12.09
C ARG A 57 3.69 7.72 -13.45
N GLY A 58 4.05 8.99 -13.65
CA GLY A 58 4.00 9.64 -14.96
C GLY A 58 4.90 8.96 -15.99
#